data_AF-A0A535HE17-F1
#
_entry.id   AF-A0A535HE17-F1
#
_cell.length_a   1.000
_cell.length_b   1.000
_cell.length_c   1.000
_cell.angle_alpha   90.00
_cell.angle_beta   90.00
_cell.angle_gamma   90.00
#
_symmetry.space_group_name_H-M   'P 1'
#
loop_
_entity.id
_entity.type
_entity.pdbx_description
1 polymer ?
#
loop_
_entity_poly.entity_id
_entity_poly.type
_entity_poly.pdbx_seq_one_letter_code
_entity_poly.pdbx_strand_id
1 'polypeptide(L)'
;MRASAAFRRCGPAGWRIWEGPRADRLLQLRACGVQPGTDPASRRGECRVRTASATAEVHLAQLSAIRPDPPAPAAVLWRSGAAHARLWTRPLPLPAVHGLEVLAVLHRVQQTARYLGSAGADDRHATETARILRQLGADEELVVAGILHDAAKPANTLLWHRVAGVLLDAAPRVRARLARGRSTFARYLDHARRGAEMARNDGASERVVRLIARHHQRPVTEDERLLARADREALP
;
A
#
# COMPACT_ATOMS: atom_id res chain seq x y z
N MET A 1 37.12 25.61 -79.05
CA MET A 1 37.42 26.68 -78.06
C MET A 1 37.60 25.99 -76.71
N ARG A 2 38.86 25.75 -76.30
CA ARG A 2 39.59 26.44 -75.20
C ARG A 2 38.82 26.42 -73.86
N ALA A 3 39.35 26.02 -72.71
CA ALA A 3 40.60 25.38 -72.29
C ALA A 3 40.48 25.05 -70.78
N SER A 4 41.16 23.99 -70.32
CA SER A 4 42.06 23.93 -69.13
C SER A 4 41.60 24.44 -67.74
N ALA A 5 42.03 23.88 -66.61
CA ALA A 5 42.86 22.73 -66.28
C ALA A 5 42.94 22.56 -64.74
N ALA A 6 43.28 21.33 -64.34
CA ALA A 6 44.21 20.90 -63.30
C ALA A 6 43.91 21.19 -61.80
N PHE A 7 43.72 20.16 -60.95
CA PHE A 7 44.71 19.21 -60.39
C PHE A 7 45.70 19.86 -59.41
N ARG A 8 45.64 19.46 -58.12
CA ARG A 8 46.75 18.75 -57.44
C ARG A 8 46.38 18.27 -56.02
N ARG A 9 46.87 17.06 -55.75
CA ARG A 9 46.87 16.27 -54.51
C ARG A 9 48.09 16.59 -53.62
N CYS A 10 48.17 15.83 -52.51
CA CYS A 10 49.29 15.55 -51.59
C CYS A 10 49.28 16.45 -50.35
N GLY A 11 49.38 15.97 -49.11
CA GLY A 11 49.79 14.69 -48.52
C GLY A 11 50.40 14.99 -47.13
N PRO A 12 50.48 14.03 -46.18
CA PRO A 12 50.69 14.30 -44.76
C PRO A 12 52.15 14.12 -44.28
N ALA A 13 52.52 14.83 -43.20
CA ALA A 13 53.67 14.58 -42.31
C ALA A 13 53.56 15.57 -41.13
N GLY A 14 53.98 15.32 -39.90
CA GLY A 14 54.78 14.26 -39.31
C GLY A 14 54.98 14.60 -37.83
N TRP A 15 55.30 13.58 -37.04
CA TRP A 15 55.61 13.67 -35.62
C TRP A 15 56.90 14.47 -35.39
N ARG A 16 56.97 15.24 -34.30
CA ARG A 16 58.25 15.62 -33.70
C ARG A 16 58.15 15.75 -32.18
N ILE A 17 58.92 14.88 -31.53
CA ILE A 17 59.27 14.83 -30.11
C ILE A 17 60.21 15.99 -29.81
N TRP A 18 60.00 16.70 -28.70
CA TRP A 18 60.99 17.57 -28.06
C TRP A 18 60.89 17.42 -26.53
N GLU A 19 62.00 17.05 -25.90
CA GLU A 19 62.19 16.95 -24.46
C GLU A 19 62.84 18.23 -23.88
N GLY A 20 62.29 18.70 -22.74
CA GLY A 20 62.99 19.38 -21.62
C GLY A 20 63.28 20.89 -21.70
N PRO A 21 63.65 21.58 -20.58
CA PRO A 21 63.39 21.30 -19.16
C PRO A 21 62.86 22.51 -18.32
N ARG A 22 62.38 22.21 -17.10
CA ARG A 22 62.30 23.03 -15.84
C ARG A 22 61.94 24.53 -15.91
N ALA A 23 60.86 24.91 -15.21
CA ALA A 23 60.88 25.99 -14.21
C ALA A 23 59.57 26.08 -13.43
N ASP A 24 59.72 26.19 -12.11
CA ASP A 24 58.69 26.49 -11.12
C ASP A 24 57.77 27.65 -11.50
N ARG A 25 56.45 27.44 -11.38
CA ARG A 25 55.51 28.52 -11.04
C ARG A 25 54.36 27.98 -10.19
N LEU A 26 54.49 28.24 -8.89
CA LEU A 26 53.41 28.30 -7.93
C LEU A 26 52.24 29.11 -8.50
N LEU A 27 51.11 28.44 -8.75
CA LEU A 27 49.82 29.09 -8.97
C LEU A 27 48.89 28.73 -7.81
N GLN A 28 48.59 29.77 -7.04
CA GLN A 28 47.64 29.81 -5.95
C GLN A 28 46.26 29.32 -6.42
N LEU A 29 45.78 28.21 -5.85
CA LEU A 29 44.38 27.82 -5.96
C LEU A 29 43.56 28.71 -5.01
N ARG A 30 42.83 29.68 -5.59
CA ARG A 30 41.74 30.38 -4.91
C ARG A 30 40.62 29.37 -4.62
N ALA A 31 40.27 29.23 -3.35
CA ALA A 31 39.05 28.55 -2.92
C ALA A 31 37.84 29.41 -3.31
N CYS A 32 37.10 29.00 -4.33
CA CYS A 32 35.74 29.47 -4.55
C CYS A 32 34.81 28.61 -3.69
N GLY A 33 34.27 29.23 -2.64
CA GLY A 33 33.20 28.66 -1.83
C GLY A 33 31.95 28.42 -2.70
N VAL A 34 31.56 27.15 -2.79
CA VAL A 34 30.24 26.76 -3.28
C VAL A 34 29.47 26.29 -2.05
N GLN A 35 28.57 27.14 -1.58
CA GLN A 35 27.57 26.76 -0.59
C GLN A 35 26.60 25.76 -1.24
N PRO A 36 26.31 24.60 -0.62
CA PRO A 36 25.17 23.81 -1.01
C PRO A 36 23.89 24.53 -0.56
N GLY A 37 23.03 24.85 -1.53
CA GLY A 37 21.69 25.34 -1.28
C GLY A 37 20.88 24.35 -0.46
N THR A 38 20.09 24.89 0.46
CA THR A 38 19.24 24.16 1.39
C THR A 38 18.15 23.40 0.62
N ASP A 39 18.20 22.07 0.67
CA ASP A 39 17.19 21.18 0.09
C ASP A 39 15.86 21.30 0.88
N PRO A 40 14.71 21.59 0.22
CA PRO A 40 13.41 21.71 0.87
C PRO A 40 12.80 20.37 1.38
N ALA A 41 13.50 19.23 1.28
CA ALA A 41 13.00 17.93 1.75
C ALA A 41 13.17 17.65 3.27
N SER A 42 13.74 18.57 4.05
CA SER A 42 14.08 18.37 5.47
C SER A 42 13.02 18.89 6.47
N ARG A 43 11.74 18.59 6.26
CA ARG A 43 10.67 18.83 7.24
C ARG A 43 9.88 17.57 7.56
N ARG A 44 10.51 16.62 8.24
CA ARG A 44 9.81 15.66 9.11
C ARG A 44 10.53 15.62 10.45
N GLY A 45 9.89 16.16 11.48
CA GLY A 45 10.30 15.97 12.86
C GLY A 45 10.21 17.23 13.71
N GLU A 46 9.02 17.57 14.19
CA GLU A 46 8.88 18.16 15.52
C GLU A 46 7.66 17.55 16.21
N CYS A 47 7.96 16.54 17.03
CA CYS A 47 7.06 15.92 17.97
C CYS A 47 6.92 16.85 19.18
N ARG A 48 5.80 17.59 19.29
CA ARG A 48 5.42 18.23 20.56
C ARG A 48 4.61 17.24 21.39
N VAL A 49 5.30 16.62 22.34
CA VAL A 49 4.71 16.03 23.53
C VAL A 49 3.97 17.12 24.28
N ARG A 50 2.64 17.03 24.36
CA ARG A 50 1.84 17.73 25.36
C ARG A 50 1.13 16.69 26.21
N THR A 51 1.48 16.69 27.48
CA THR A 51 0.84 16.02 28.59
C THR A 51 -0.40 16.79 29.04
N ALA A 52 -1.54 16.10 29.13
CA ALA A 52 -2.72 16.41 29.95
C ALA A 52 -3.51 15.08 30.03
N SER A 53 -3.49 14.30 31.11
CA SER A 53 -3.97 14.49 32.48
C SER A 53 -5.49 14.75 32.59
N ALA A 54 -6.18 13.70 33.09
CA ALA A 54 -7.51 13.62 33.70
C ALA A 54 -8.71 13.95 32.77
N THR A 55 -9.88 13.30 32.82
CA THR A 55 -10.64 12.70 33.93
C THR A 55 -11.68 11.74 33.35
N ALA A 56 -12.16 10.82 34.19
CA ALA A 56 -13.15 9.80 33.93
C ALA A 56 -14.53 10.35 33.50
N GLU A 57 -15.28 9.54 32.75
CA GLU A 57 -16.65 9.16 33.10
C GLU A 57 -17.13 8.03 32.18
N VAL A 58 -17.34 6.85 32.78
CA VAL A 58 -17.94 5.67 32.14
C VAL A 58 -19.44 5.73 32.42
N HIS A 59 -20.23 6.11 31.42
CA HIS A 59 -21.68 5.96 31.47
C HIS A 59 -22.09 4.54 31.04
N LEU A 60 -22.22 3.66 32.02
CA LEU A 60 -22.98 2.41 31.91
C LEU A 60 -24.45 2.74 32.10
N ALA A 61 -25.26 2.62 31.05
CA ALA A 61 -26.70 2.71 31.14
C ALA A 61 -27.39 1.58 30.37
N GLN A 62 -27.90 0.64 31.18
CA GLN A 62 -29.23 0.05 31.09
C GLN A 62 -29.52 -0.94 29.94
N LEU A 63 -29.21 -2.21 30.23
CA LEU A 63 -29.87 -3.38 29.65
C LEU A 63 -31.34 -3.43 30.12
N SER A 64 -32.27 -3.45 29.17
CA SER A 64 -33.69 -3.71 29.45
C SER A 64 -34.03 -5.20 29.32
N ALA A 65 -34.90 -5.61 30.24
CA ALA A 65 -35.20 -6.96 30.67
C ALA A 65 -35.79 -7.91 29.62
N ILE A 66 -35.43 -9.19 29.83
CA ILE A 66 -36.12 -10.40 29.37
C ILE A 66 -37.46 -10.55 30.11
N ARG A 67 -38.53 -10.92 29.41
CA ARG A 67 -39.64 -11.71 29.98
C ARG A 67 -40.16 -12.75 28.97
N PRO A 68 -40.42 -14.00 29.40
CA PRO A 68 -40.97 -15.08 28.57
C PRO A 68 -42.49 -15.36 28.79
N ASP A 69 -43.08 -15.97 27.74
CA ASP A 69 -44.19 -16.99 27.69
C ASP A 69 -45.65 -16.66 28.09
N PRO A 70 -46.68 -17.49 27.77
CA PRO A 70 -46.99 -18.47 26.68
C PRO A 70 -48.51 -18.35 26.22
N PRO A 71 -49.31 -19.40 25.85
CA PRO A 71 -49.22 -20.50 24.86
C PRO A 71 -50.31 -20.44 23.75
N ALA A 72 -50.27 -21.44 22.84
CA ALA A 72 -51.10 -21.74 21.66
C ALA A 72 -52.64 -21.91 21.92
N PRO A 73 -53.51 -22.08 20.90
CA PRO A 73 -53.60 -23.34 20.13
C PRO A 73 -54.04 -23.21 18.65
N ALA A 74 -53.70 -24.20 17.82
CA ALA A 74 -54.66 -24.88 16.93
C ALA A 74 -53.91 -25.91 16.07
N ALA A 75 -53.99 -27.16 16.52
CA ALA A 75 -53.83 -28.31 15.66
C ALA A 75 -54.96 -28.29 14.61
N VAL A 76 -54.60 -28.32 13.33
CA VAL A 76 -55.50 -28.79 12.27
C VAL A 76 -54.84 -29.99 11.62
N LEU A 77 -55.43 -31.14 11.93
CA LEU A 77 -55.24 -32.43 11.28
C LEU A 77 -55.49 -32.31 9.78
N TRP A 78 -54.50 -32.64 8.96
CA TRP A 78 -54.73 -33.21 7.64
C TRP A 78 -53.95 -34.51 7.51
N ARG A 79 -54.69 -35.62 7.55
CA ARG A 79 -54.24 -36.91 7.01
C ARG A 79 -54.41 -36.88 5.48
N SER A 80 -53.41 -37.38 4.77
CA SER A 80 -53.52 -38.47 3.78
C SER A 80 -52.63 -38.22 2.57
N GLY A 81 -51.91 -39.27 2.15
CA GLY A 81 -51.36 -39.34 0.80
C GLY A 81 -49.92 -39.80 0.73
N ALA A 82 -49.66 -41.06 1.05
CA ALA A 82 -48.47 -41.74 0.59
C ALA A 82 -48.53 -41.84 -0.95
N ALA A 83 -47.74 -41.03 -1.64
CA ALA A 83 -47.44 -41.22 -3.05
C ALA A 83 -45.94 -40.98 -3.24
N HIS A 84 -45.24 -42.04 -3.60
CA HIS A 84 -43.84 -42.03 -4.00
C HIS A 84 -43.62 -41.10 -5.20
N ALA A 85 -43.30 -39.83 -4.93
CA ALA A 85 -42.69 -38.95 -5.90
C ALA A 85 -41.20 -38.88 -5.59
N ARG A 86 -40.38 -39.55 -6.41
CA ARG A 86 -38.93 -39.31 -6.47
C ARG A 86 -38.72 -37.90 -7.02
N LEU A 87 -38.92 -36.90 -6.17
CA LEU A 87 -38.49 -35.55 -6.43
C LEU A 87 -36.98 -35.55 -6.31
N TRP A 88 -36.32 -35.42 -7.45
CA TRP A 88 -34.93 -35.01 -7.50
C TRP A 88 -34.83 -33.69 -6.74
N THR A 89 -34.33 -33.75 -5.50
CA THR A 89 -33.85 -32.57 -4.79
C THR A 89 -32.61 -32.11 -5.52
N ARG A 90 -32.80 -31.28 -6.56
CA ARG A 90 -31.76 -30.35 -6.99
C ARG A 90 -31.44 -29.51 -5.75
N PRO A 91 -30.19 -29.54 -5.25
CA PRO A 91 -29.81 -28.59 -4.22
C PRO A 91 -29.97 -27.21 -4.85
N LEU A 92 -30.86 -26.39 -4.28
CA LEU A 92 -30.90 -24.96 -4.52
C LEU A 92 -29.49 -24.42 -4.26
N PRO A 93 -28.85 -23.73 -5.21
CA PRO A 93 -27.54 -23.14 -4.96
C PRO A 93 -27.71 -22.09 -3.85
N LEU A 94 -27.08 -22.33 -2.70
CA LEU A 94 -27.07 -21.43 -1.54
C LEU A 94 -26.58 -20.03 -1.95
N PRO A 95 -27.43 -19.00 -1.98
CA PRO A 95 -27.02 -17.62 -2.31
C PRO A 95 -26.30 -16.92 -1.13
N ALA A 96 -26.29 -17.56 0.05
CA ALA A 96 -25.91 -16.93 1.30
C ALA A 96 -24.43 -16.52 1.38
N VAL A 97 -23.53 -17.28 0.74
CA VAL A 97 -22.09 -17.02 0.82
C VAL A 97 -21.70 -15.75 0.04
N HIS A 98 -22.33 -15.51 -1.10
CA HIS A 98 -22.04 -14.35 -1.95
C HIS A 98 -22.52 -13.03 -1.31
N GLY A 99 -23.63 -13.07 -0.58
CA GLY A 99 -24.15 -11.90 0.14
C GLY A 99 -23.21 -11.39 1.24
N LEU A 100 -22.59 -12.32 1.99
CA LEU A 100 -21.65 -11.96 3.06
C LEU A 100 -20.36 -11.33 2.53
N GLU A 101 -19.84 -11.82 1.40
CA GLU A 101 -18.67 -11.25 0.73
C GLU A 101 -18.95 -9.82 0.23
N VAL A 102 -20.11 -9.59 -0.40
CA VAL A 102 -20.52 -8.26 -0.86
C VAL A 102 -20.67 -7.29 0.31
N LEU A 103 -21.28 -7.71 1.41
CA LEU A 103 -21.41 -6.88 2.61
C LEU A 103 -20.04 -6.52 3.21
N ALA A 104 -19.10 -7.45 3.25
CA ALA A 104 -17.74 -7.20 3.72
C ALA A 104 -17.00 -6.18 2.84
N VAL A 105 -17.13 -6.29 1.51
CA VAL A 105 -16.56 -5.31 0.57
C VAL A 105 -17.20 -3.93 0.74
N LEU A 106 -18.53 -3.85 0.86
CA LEU A 106 -19.24 -2.58 1.09
C LEU A 106 -18.81 -1.92 2.41
N HIS A 107 -18.70 -2.70 3.48
CA HIS A 107 -18.19 -2.21 4.75
C HIS A 107 -16.78 -1.63 4.59
N ARG A 108 -15.88 -2.35 3.90
CA ARG A 108 -14.51 -1.86 3.67
C ARG A 108 -14.46 -0.58 2.82
N VAL A 109 -15.34 -0.46 1.83
CA VAL A 109 -15.49 0.77 1.04
C VAL A 109 -15.94 1.93 1.91
N GLN A 110 -16.90 1.72 2.82
CA GLN A 110 -17.37 2.77 3.74
C GLN A 110 -16.28 3.23 4.70
N GLN A 111 -15.52 2.31 5.31
CA GLN A 111 -14.39 2.63 6.18
C GLN A 111 -13.32 3.44 5.43
N THR A 112 -12.96 2.98 4.22
CA THR A 112 -12.01 3.67 3.32
C THR A 112 -12.46 5.09 3.00
N ALA A 113 -13.74 5.26 2.65
CA ALA A 113 -14.32 6.55 2.30
C ALA A 113 -14.26 7.55 3.46
N ARG A 114 -14.59 7.10 4.68
CA ARG A 114 -14.62 7.93 5.89
C ARG A 114 -13.24 8.31 6.38
N TYR A 115 -12.32 7.34 6.44
CA TYR A 115 -11.04 7.53 7.12
C TYR A 115 -9.97 8.12 6.20
N LEU A 116 -9.89 7.64 4.95
CA LEU A 116 -8.81 7.98 4.02
C LEU A 116 -9.10 9.18 3.11
N GLY A 117 -10.18 9.92 3.38
CA GLY A 117 -10.51 11.17 2.68
C GLY A 117 -9.79 12.42 3.20
N SER A 118 -9.16 12.34 4.38
CA SER A 118 -8.53 13.48 5.05
C SER A 118 -7.01 13.55 4.81
N ALA A 119 -6.43 14.74 4.95
CA ALA A 119 -4.98 14.93 4.84
C ALA A 119 -4.23 14.11 5.91
N GLY A 120 -3.10 13.51 5.52
CA GLY A 120 -2.26 12.68 6.39
C GLY A 120 -2.90 11.34 6.83
N ALA A 121 -4.00 10.91 6.18
CA ALA A 121 -4.66 9.68 6.56
C ALA A 121 -3.81 8.42 6.36
N ASP A 122 -2.93 8.40 5.35
CA ASP A 122 -1.99 7.29 5.14
C ASP A 122 -0.94 7.20 6.27
N ASP A 123 -0.39 8.33 6.72
CA ASP A 123 0.59 8.33 7.83
C ASP A 123 -0.06 7.86 9.15
N ARG A 124 -1.32 8.28 9.41
CA ARG A 124 -2.07 7.80 10.57
C ARG A 124 -2.40 6.32 10.47
N HIS A 125 -2.82 5.86 9.29
CA HIS A 125 -3.09 4.44 9.02
C HIS A 125 -1.85 3.57 9.27
N ALA A 126 -0.69 3.98 8.77
CA ALA A 126 0.57 3.27 8.99
C ALA A 126 0.98 3.25 10.47
N THR A 127 0.83 4.38 11.17
CA THR A 127 1.12 4.49 12.61
C THR A 127 0.20 3.60 13.43
N GLU A 128 -1.09 3.57 13.08
CA GLU A 128 -2.09 2.76 13.76
C GLU A 128 -1.88 1.27 13.50
N THR A 129 -1.55 0.88 12.26
CA THR A 129 -1.16 -0.48 11.91
C THR A 129 0.01 -0.94 12.77
N ALA A 130 1.05 -0.10 12.89
CA ALA A 130 2.22 -0.40 13.73
C ALA A 130 1.86 -0.50 15.22
N ARG A 131 0.96 0.36 15.71
CA ARG A 131 0.45 0.31 17.08
C ARG A 131 -0.26 -1.03 17.36
N ILE A 132 -1.14 -1.47 16.47
CA ILE A 132 -1.88 -2.72 16.59
C ILE A 132 -0.93 -3.92 16.52
N LEU A 133 0.03 -3.94 15.59
CA LEU A 133 1.04 -5.01 15.51
C LEU A 133 1.80 -5.18 16.83
N ARG A 134 2.25 -4.08 17.44
CA ARG A 134 2.91 -4.13 18.76
C ARG A 134 2.01 -4.70 19.85
N GLN A 135 0.72 -4.34 19.85
CA GLN A 135 -0.25 -4.88 20.82
C GLN A 135 -0.51 -6.38 20.63
N LEU A 136 -0.38 -6.87 19.40
CA LEU A 136 -0.49 -8.29 19.09
C LEU A 136 0.82 -9.06 19.33
N GLY A 137 1.87 -8.42 19.86
CA GLY A 137 3.15 -9.05 20.16
C GLY A 137 4.04 -9.30 18.94
N ALA A 138 3.81 -8.57 17.84
CA ALA A 138 4.67 -8.63 16.67
C ALA A 138 6.11 -8.21 17.00
N ASP A 139 7.09 -8.83 16.33
CA ASP A 139 8.48 -8.38 16.39
C ASP A 139 8.71 -7.08 15.60
N GLU A 140 9.90 -6.51 15.77
CA GLU A 140 10.23 -5.21 15.18
C GLU A 140 10.23 -5.25 13.63
N GLU A 141 10.63 -6.35 13.00
CA GLU A 141 10.61 -6.44 11.53
C GLU A 141 9.18 -6.38 10.99
N LEU A 142 8.24 -7.08 11.64
CA LEU A 142 6.85 -7.04 11.23
C LEU A 142 6.24 -5.66 11.48
N VAL A 143 6.59 -5.00 12.59
CA VAL A 143 6.19 -3.61 12.87
C VAL A 143 6.73 -2.65 11.80
N VAL A 144 8.01 -2.76 11.43
CA VAL A 144 8.62 -1.97 10.35
C VAL A 144 7.91 -2.23 9.02
N ALA A 145 7.60 -3.48 8.69
CA ALA A 145 6.80 -3.80 7.51
C ALA A 145 5.43 -3.11 7.56
N GLY A 146 4.77 -3.11 8.73
CA GLY A 146 3.51 -2.40 8.95
C GLY A 146 3.59 -0.89 8.71
N ILE A 147 4.68 -0.24 9.12
CA ILE A 147 4.91 1.20 8.87
C ILE A 147 5.12 1.47 7.38
N LEU A 148 5.88 0.60 6.69
CA LEU A 148 6.36 0.85 5.34
C LEU A 148 5.46 0.31 4.22
N HIS A 149 4.51 -0.58 4.53
CA HIS A 149 3.78 -1.35 3.49
C HIS A 149 3.09 -0.46 2.45
N ASP A 150 2.62 0.71 2.88
CA ASP A 150 1.89 1.68 2.07
C ASP A 150 2.74 2.88 1.60
N ALA A 151 4.02 2.95 1.97
CA ALA A 151 4.86 4.14 1.77
C ALA A 151 5.04 4.54 0.29
N ALA A 152 4.87 3.60 -0.64
CA ALA A 152 5.01 3.85 -2.08
C ALA A 152 3.71 4.32 -2.77
N LYS A 153 2.62 4.52 -2.02
CA LYS A 153 1.39 5.13 -2.54
C LYS A 153 1.70 6.51 -3.14
N PRO A 154 1.22 6.82 -4.35
CA PRO A 154 1.43 8.15 -4.93
C PRO A 154 0.82 9.26 -4.06
N ALA A 155 1.53 10.37 -3.89
CA ALA A 155 1.04 11.51 -3.12
C ALA A 155 -0.27 12.11 -3.68
N ASN A 156 -0.51 11.96 -5.00
CA ASN A 156 -1.75 12.40 -5.67
C ASN A 156 -2.84 11.31 -5.71
N THR A 157 -2.83 10.35 -4.78
CA THR A 157 -3.86 9.31 -4.67
C THR A 157 -5.18 9.91 -4.21
N LEU A 158 -6.11 10.09 -5.16
CA LEU A 158 -7.51 10.45 -4.92
C LEU A 158 -8.32 9.35 -4.20
N LEU A 159 -9.41 9.74 -3.56
CA LEU A 159 -10.31 8.82 -2.83
C LEU A 159 -10.86 7.69 -3.72
N TRP A 160 -11.26 8.01 -4.96
CA TRP A 160 -11.81 7.00 -5.87
C TRP A 160 -10.78 5.91 -6.21
N HIS A 161 -9.48 6.23 -6.25
CA HIS A 161 -8.43 5.21 -6.45
C HIS A 161 -8.45 4.19 -5.30
N ARG A 162 -8.65 4.65 -4.07
CA ARG A 162 -8.67 3.80 -2.87
C ARG A 162 -9.90 2.90 -2.87
N VAL A 163 -11.06 3.48 -3.14
CA VAL A 163 -12.32 2.72 -3.28
C VAL A 163 -12.21 1.70 -4.40
N ALA A 164 -11.69 2.08 -5.57
CA ALA A 164 -11.48 1.16 -6.68
C ALA A 164 -10.45 0.06 -6.33
N GLY A 165 -9.43 0.38 -5.51
CA GLY A 165 -8.49 -0.59 -4.96
C GLY A 165 -9.18 -1.69 -4.17
N VAL A 166 -10.03 -1.30 -3.21
CA VAL A 166 -10.82 -2.24 -2.38
C VAL A 166 -11.72 -3.11 -3.25
N LEU A 167 -12.41 -2.54 -4.24
CA LEU A 167 -13.27 -3.30 -5.15
C LEU A 167 -12.48 -4.33 -5.98
N LEU A 168 -11.23 -4.01 -6.33
CA LEU A 168 -10.37 -4.87 -7.13
C LEU A 168 -9.72 -6.01 -6.34
N ASP A 169 -9.84 -6.05 -5.02
CA ASP A 169 -9.36 -7.18 -4.21
C ASP A 169 -10.13 -8.47 -4.52
N ALA A 170 -11.40 -8.35 -4.93
CA ALA A 170 -12.19 -9.48 -5.44
C ALA A 170 -11.79 -9.93 -6.86
N ALA A 171 -10.97 -9.15 -7.57
CA ALA A 171 -10.60 -9.37 -8.97
C ALA A 171 -9.07 -9.25 -9.21
N PRO A 172 -8.24 -10.12 -8.62
CA PRO A 172 -6.78 -9.99 -8.63
C PRO A 172 -6.16 -9.99 -10.03
N ARG A 173 -6.77 -10.69 -11.00
CA ARG A 173 -6.32 -10.68 -12.40
C ARG A 173 -6.51 -9.31 -13.07
N VAL A 174 -7.64 -8.66 -12.79
CA VAL A 174 -7.93 -7.30 -13.30
C VAL A 174 -7.00 -6.30 -12.65
N ARG A 175 -6.81 -6.40 -11.33
CA ARG A 175 -5.84 -5.60 -10.58
C ARG A 175 -4.44 -5.68 -11.19
N ALA A 176 -3.92 -6.90 -11.40
CA ALA A 176 -2.59 -7.13 -11.96
C ALA A 176 -2.43 -6.56 -13.38
N ARG A 177 -3.50 -6.59 -14.20
CA ARG A 177 -3.49 -5.98 -15.53
C ARG A 177 -3.40 -4.46 -15.47
N LEU A 178 -4.22 -3.82 -14.62
CA LEU A 178 -4.26 -2.36 -14.47
C LEU A 178 -2.98 -1.80 -13.83
N ALA A 179 -2.35 -2.55 -12.93
CA ALA A 179 -1.11 -2.17 -12.27
C ALA A 179 0.08 -1.96 -13.23
N ARG A 180 0.04 -2.50 -14.46
CA ARG A 180 1.12 -2.37 -15.46
C ARG A 180 1.18 -1.00 -16.15
N GLY A 181 0.18 -0.15 -15.93
CA GLY A 181 0.11 1.17 -16.55
C GLY A 181 1.06 2.20 -15.92
N ARG A 182 1.04 3.43 -16.46
CA ARG A 182 1.81 4.58 -15.95
C ARG A 182 0.97 5.63 -15.23
N SER A 183 -0.36 5.44 -15.18
CA SER A 183 -1.27 6.36 -14.51
C SER A 183 -1.06 6.35 -12.99
N THR A 184 -1.56 7.39 -12.31
CA THR A 184 -1.60 7.42 -10.83
C THR A 184 -2.30 6.18 -10.28
N PHE A 185 -3.40 5.76 -10.89
CA PHE A 185 -4.12 4.57 -10.46
C PHE A 185 -3.30 3.29 -10.64
N ALA A 186 -2.62 3.12 -11.77
CA ALA A 186 -1.74 1.96 -11.98
C ALA A 186 -0.61 1.91 -10.94
N ARG A 187 0.03 3.07 -10.69
CA ARG A 187 1.05 3.24 -9.66
C ARG A 187 0.53 3.00 -8.24
N TYR A 188 -0.73 3.36 -7.99
CA TYR A 188 -1.44 3.01 -6.77
C TYR A 188 -1.63 1.50 -6.71
N LEU A 189 -2.14 0.80 -7.71
CA LEU A 189 -2.34 -0.66 -7.63
C LEU A 189 -1.03 -1.45 -7.46
N ASP A 190 0.08 -0.93 -7.98
CA ASP A 190 1.43 -1.50 -7.92
C ASP A 190 2.25 -1.08 -6.67
N HIS A 191 1.65 -0.37 -5.70
CA HIS A 191 2.41 0.20 -4.58
C HIS A 191 3.13 -0.84 -3.71
N ALA A 192 2.60 -2.05 -3.54
CA ALA A 192 3.27 -3.10 -2.79
C ALA A 192 4.65 -3.46 -3.37
N ARG A 193 4.73 -3.69 -4.69
CA ARG A 193 5.98 -4.03 -5.35
C ARG A 193 6.97 -2.86 -5.26
N ARG A 194 6.50 -1.64 -5.53
CA ARG A 194 7.32 -0.42 -5.49
C ARG A 194 7.81 -0.11 -4.07
N GLY A 195 6.98 -0.34 -3.06
CA GLY A 195 7.33 -0.17 -1.64
C GLY A 195 8.36 -1.18 -1.19
N ALA A 196 8.26 -2.42 -1.66
CA ALA A 196 9.27 -3.45 -1.40
C ALA A 196 10.63 -3.10 -2.04
N GLU A 197 10.61 -2.55 -3.27
CA GLU A 197 11.82 -2.05 -3.92
C GLU A 197 12.45 -0.88 -3.17
N MET A 198 11.65 0.08 -2.70
CA MET A 198 12.12 1.18 -1.85
C MET A 198 12.75 0.65 -0.55
N ALA A 199 12.05 -0.21 0.17
CA ALA A 199 12.55 -0.79 1.42
C ALA A 199 13.86 -1.57 1.22
N ARG A 200 13.98 -2.32 0.12
CA ARG A 200 15.23 -3.03 -0.22
C ARG A 200 16.39 -2.05 -0.45
N ASN A 201 16.14 -0.99 -1.22
CA ASN A 201 17.17 0.02 -1.51
C ASN A 201 17.61 0.77 -0.24
N ASP A 202 16.71 0.90 0.74
CA ASP A 202 16.98 1.49 2.04
C ASP A 202 17.63 0.50 3.04
N GLY A 203 17.95 -0.72 2.60
CA GLY A 203 18.65 -1.72 3.42
C GLY A 203 17.76 -2.54 4.35
N ALA A 204 16.43 -2.55 4.15
CA ALA A 204 15.54 -3.41 4.91
C ALA A 204 15.83 -4.89 4.65
N SER A 205 15.53 -5.74 5.64
CA SER A 205 15.73 -7.19 5.52
C SER A 205 14.83 -7.82 4.45
N GLU A 206 15.23 -8.97 3.92
CA GLU A 206 14.42 -9.74 2.97
C GLU A 206 13.05 -10.15 3.56
N ARG A 207 12.94 -10.28 4.88
CA ARG A 207 11.66 -10.52 5.56
C ARG A 207 10.73 -9.32 5.43
N VAL A 208 11.19 -8.11 5.75
CA VAL A 208 10.43 -6.86 5.59
C VAL A 208 10.01 -6.66 4.13
N VAL A 209 10.97 -6.79 3.21
CA VAL A 209 10.74 -6.62 1.77
C VAL A 209 9.67 -7.58 1.26
N ARG A 210 9.71 -8.85 1.67
CA ARG A 210 8.71 -9.86 1.29
C ARG A 210 7.32 -9.52 1.83
N LEU A 211 7.22 -9.10 3.09
CA LEU A 211 5.95 -8.73 3.73
C LEU A 211 5.30 -7.56 2.99
N ILE A 212 6.08 -6.52 2.68
CA ILE A 212 5.62 -5.36 1.91
C ILE A 212 5.19 -5.80 0.50
N ALA A 213 5.96 -6.64 -0.20
CA ALA A 213 5.62 -7.05 -1.57
C ALA A 213 4.31 -7.85 -1.66
N ARG A 214 3.93 -8.54 -0.57
CA ARG A 214 2.83 -9.52 -0.56
C ARG A 214 1.57 -9.04 0.17
N HIS A 215 1.53 -7.83 0.73
CA HIS A 215 0.42 -7.41 1.58
C HIS A 215 -0.96 -7.30 0.89
N HIS A 216 -1.03 -7.21 -0.45
CA HIS A 216 -2.31 -7.33 -1.22
C HIS A 216 -2.65 -8.76 -1.64
N GLN A 217 -1.78 -9.73 -1.39
CA GLN A 217 -1.99 -11.13 -1.73
C GLN A 217 -2.71 -11.82 -0.59
N ARG A 218 -3.32 -12.97 -0.89
CA ARG A 218 -3.88 -13.82 0.16
C ARG A 218 -2.76 -14.24 1.12
N PRO A 219 -2.89 -13.95 2.43
CA PRO A 219 -1.84 -14.24 3.40
C PRO A 219 -1.69 -15.76 3.58
N VAL A 220 -0.46 -16.23 3.53
CA VAL A 220 -0.09 -17.65 3.66
C VAL A 220 0.58 -17.91 5.00
N THR A 221 1.52 -17.05 5.40
CA THR A 221 2.26 -17.17 6.67
C THR A 221 1.56 -16.46 7.82
N GLU A 222 1.97 -16.74 9.05
CA GLU A 222 1.41 -16.07 10.23
C GLU A 222 1.71 -14.57 10.23
N ASP A 223 2.94 -14.16 9.92
CA ASP A 223 3.29 -12.74 9.78
C ASP A 223 2.41 -12.02 8.75
N GLU A 224 2.14 -12.65 7.60
CA GLU A 224 1.27 -12.07 6.56
C GLU A 224 -0.17 -11.93 7.06
N ARG A 225 -0.68 -12.90 7.83
CA ARG A 225 -2.02 -12.84 8.44
C ARG A 225 -2.08 -11.75 9.49
N LEU A 226 -1.04 -11.62 10.30
CA LEU A 226 -0.96 -10.65 11.37
C LEU A 226 -0.90 -9.21 10.81
N LEU A 227 -0.08 -8.99 9.78
CA LEU A 227 -0.06 -7.73 9.03
C LEU A 227 -1.42 -7.41 8.40
N ALA A 228 -2.03 -8.36 7.69
CA ALA A 228 -3.34 -8.16 7.07
C ALA A 228 -4.47 -7.95 8.08
N ARG A 229 -4.34 -8.48 9.30
CA ARG A 229 -5.28 -8.21 10.40
C ARG A 229 -5.11 -6.79 10.92
N ALA A 230 -3.88 -6.39 11.26
CA ALA A 230 -3.59 -5.06 11.77
C ALA A 230 -3.97 -3.95 10.76
N ASP A 231 -3.66 -4.15 9.47
CA ASP A 231 -4.05 -3.23 8.38
C ASP A 231 -5.58 -3.08 8.25
N ARG A 232 -6.33 -4.16 8.49
CA ARG A 232 -7.79 -4.09 8.48
C ARG A 232 -8.32 -3.32 9.68
N GLU A 233 -7.82 -3.63 10.87
CA GLU A 233 -8.22 -3.01 12.14
C GLU A 233 -7.79 -1.54 12.26
N ALA A 234 -6.75 -1.11 11.55
CA ALA A 234 -6.29 0.29 11.52
C ALA A 234 -7.25 1.25 10.81
N LEU A 235 -8.22 0.74 10.06
CA LEU A 235 -9.35 1.52 9.55
C LEU A 235 -10.59 1.27 10.43
N PRO A 236 -11.06 2.27 11.19
CA PRO A 236 -12.27 2.16 12.02
C PRO A 236 -13.53 1.97 11.16
#